data_AF-T1HLQ8-F1
#
_entry.id   AF-T1HLQ8-F1
#
_cell.length_a   1.000
_cell.length_b   1.000
_cell.length_c   1.000
_cell.angle_alpha   90.00
_cell.angle_beta   90.00
_cell.angle_gamma   90.00
#
_symmetry.space_group_name_H-M   'P 1'
#
loop_
_entity.id
_entity.type
_entity.pdbx_description
1 polymer ?
#
loop_
_entity_poly.entity_id
_entity_poly.type
_entity_poly.pdbx_seq_one_letter_code
_entity_poly.pdbx_strand_id
1 'polypeptide(L)'
;MLFKVFVVSSVFWIVTVHATPIGNHTCKGVVKYPVTVRVNVTEPVTYRTYTWCLRVPPRCSKYTVLLKDRVKIHTEMHNQTITVCCKGYVEIDYKCVPACPPQTECP
;
A
#
# COMPACT_ATOMS: atom_id res chain seq x y z
N MET A 1 14.19 -38.85 30.68
CA MET A 1 13.54 -39.63 29.60
C MET A 1 12.25 -38.89 29.24
N LEU A 2 12.32 -37.85 28.40
CA LEU A 2 12.12 -37.89 26.94
C LEU A 2 10.78 -38.53 26.53
N PHE A 3 9.75 -37.71 26.38
CA PHE A 3 8.86 -37.78 25.21
C PHE A 3 8.53 -36.34 24.79
N LYS A 4 9.48 -35.73 24.09
CA LYS A 4 9.27 -34.50 23.33
C LYS A 4 8.39 -34.87 22.13
N VAL A 5 7.07 -34.86 22.31
CA VAL A 5 6.14 -34.92 21.18
C VAL A 5 6.24 -33.56 20.48
N PHE A 6 7.11 -33.48 19.48
CA PHE A 6 7.09 -32.39 18.50
C PHE A 6 5.80 -32.53 17.68
N VAL A 7 4.71 -31.97 18.19
CA VAL A 7 3.56 -31.62 17.36
C VAL A 7 4.06 -30.51 16.44
N VAL A 8 4.53 -30.90 15.25
CA VAL A 8 4.73 -29.97 14.15
C VAL A 8 3.34 -29.48 13.77
N SER A 9 2.85 -28.47 14.49
CA SER A 9 1.66 -27.73 14.15
C SER A 9 1.97 -27.03 12.84
N SER A 10 1.64 -27.70 11.73
CA SER A 10 1.62 -27.10 10.41
C SER A 10 0.63 -25.95 10.47
N VAL A 11 1.12 -24.74 10.74
CA VAL A 11 0.38 -23.52 10.54
C VAL A 11 0.22 -23.39 9.03
N PHE A 12 -0.84 -24.02 8.52
CA PHE A 12 -1.29 -23.89 7.16
C PHE A 12 -1.79 -22.46 7.03
N TRP A 13 -0.93 -21.57 6.54
CA TRP A 13 -1.31 -20.22 6.19
C TRP A 13 -2.42 -20.32 5.13
N ILE A 14 -3.65 -20.05 5.54
CA ILE A 14 -4.79 -20.02 4.62
C ILE A 14 -4.60 -18.78 3.74
N VAL A 15 -4.12 -19.00 2.52
CA VAL A 15 -4.11 -17.98 1.47
C VAL A 15 -5.54 -17.81 1.01
N THR A 16 -6.19 -16.72 1.42
CA THR A 16 -7.54 -16.37 0.94
C THR A 16 -7.44 -15.87 -0.50
N VAL A 17 -7.86 -16.71 -1.46
CA VAL A 17 -7.99 -16.32 -2.87
C VAL A 17 -9.31 -15.54 -3.02
N HIS A 18 -9.23 -14.27 -3.43
CA HIS A 18 -10.42 -13.54 -3.87
C HIS A 18 -10.77 -13.97 -5.29
N ALA A 19 -11.95 -14.54 -5.48
CA ALA A 19 -12.47 -14.85 -6.81
C ALA A 19 -13.06 -13.58 -7.45
N THR A 20 -12.76 -13.39 -8.73
CA THR A 20 -13.33 -12.33 -9.58
C THR A 20 -14.55 -12.87 -10.33
N PRO A 21 -15.57 -12.04 -10.61
CA PRO A 21 -16.71 -12.48 -11.40
C PRO A 21 -16.26 -12.88 -12.82
N ILE A 22 -16.68 -14.06 -13.25
CA ILE A 22 -16.34 -14.66 -14.56
C ILE A 22 -17.64 -14.91 -15.32
N GLY A 23 -17.79 -14.31 -16.51
CA GLY A 23 -18.96 -14.58 -17.36
C GLY A 23 -19.38 -13.43 -18.27
N ASN A 24 -20.61 -13.53 -18.78
CA ASN A 24 -21.25 -12.46 -19.57
C ASN A 24 -21.63 -11.27 -18.67
N HIS A 25 -21.68 -10.07 -19.24
CA HIS A 25 -22.03 -8.81 -18.55
C HIS A 25 -21.02 -8.33 -17.49
N THR A 26 -19.74 -8.70 -17.64
CA THR A 26 -18.64 -8.11 -16.86
C THR A 26 -18.02 -6.91 -17.55
N CYS A 27 -17.75 -5.86 -16.78
CA CYS A 27 -17.11 -4.61 -17.19
C CYS A 27 -15.79 -4.44 -16.41
N LYS A 28 -14.89 -3.59 -16.90
CA LYS A 28 -13.66 -3.22 -16.17
C LYS A 28 -13.91 -1.95 -15.35
N GLY A 29 -13.76 -2.05 -14.04
CA GLY A 29 -13.75 -0.93 -13.11
C GLY A 29 -12.33 -0.55 -12.75
N VAL A 30 -12.11 0.72 -12.36
CA VAL A 30 -10.84 1.18 -11.81
C VAL A 30 -11.04 1.49 -10.34
N VAL A 31 -10.32 0.78 -9.47
CA VAL A 31 -10.32 1.00 -8.02
C VAL A 31 -8.97 1.53 -7.59
N LYS A 32 -8.97 2.53 -6.70
CA LYS A 32 -7.74 3.09 -6.12
C LYS A 32 -7.33 2.25 -4.92
N TYR A 33 -6.09 1.78 -4.90
CA TYR A 33 -5.52 1.04 -3.77
C TYR A 33 -4.25 1.73 -3.25
N PRO A 34 -4.03 1.75 -1.93
CA PRO A 34 -2.84 2.37 -1.35
C PRO A 34 -1.63 1.45 -1.55
N VAL A 35 -0.57 1.99 -2.17
CA VAL A 35 0.73 1.32 -2.34
C VAL A 35 1.78 2.11 -1.59
N THR A 36 2.56 1.43 -0.75
CA THR A 36 3.71 2.02 -0.08
C THR A 36 4.90 2.02 -1.02
N VAL A 37 5.27 3.20 -1.51
CA VAL A 37 6.44 3.40 -2.37
C VAL A 37 7.57 4.07 -1.58
N ARG A 38 8.81 3.71 -1.93
CA ARG A 38 10.02 4.34 -1.37
C ARG A 38 10.45 5.45 -2.33
N VAL A 39 10.38 6.68 -1.87
CA VAL A 39 10.76 7.87 -2.64
C VAL A 39 12.03 8.45 -2.05
N ASN A 40 13.03 8.71 -2.89
CA ASN A 40 14.23 9.43 -2.48
C ASN A 40 13.91 10.93 -2.46
N VAL A 41 13.93 11.52 -1.27
CA VAL A 41 13.67 12.94 -1.07
C VAL A 41 14.95 13.59 -0.58
N THR A 42 15.39 14.64 -1.29
CA THR A 42 16.54 15.45 -0.90
C THR A 42 16.10 16.48 0.12
N GLU A 43 16.65 16.41 1.34
CA GLU A 43 16.31 17.32 2.43
C GLU A 43 17.52 18.17 2.86
N PRO A 44 17.33 19.48 3.12
CA PRO A 44 18.38 20.31 3.68
C PRO A 44 18.60 19.93 5.16
N VAL A 45 19.82 19.52 5.50
CA VAL A 45 20.24 19.22 6.87
C VAL A 45 21.24 20.28 7.32
N THR A 46 21.01 20.84 8.51
CA THR A 46 21.90 21.83 9.12
C THR A 46 22.98 21.12 9.94
N TYR A 47 24.24 21.42 9.65
CA TYR A 47 25.38 20.93 10.43
C TYR A 47 26.14 22.10 11.03
N ARG A 48 26.56 21.93 12.28
CA ARG A 48 27.41 22.91 12.97
C ARG A 48 28.86 22.66 12.58
N THR A 49 29.41 23.57 11.78
CA THR A 49 30.83 23.58 11.43
C THR A 49 31.54 24.66 12.23
N TYR A 50 32.85 24.50 12.45
CA TYR A 50 33.66 25.49 13.14
C TYR A 50 34.63 26.11 12.15
N THR A 51 34.59 27.42 12.04
CA THR A 51 35.51 28.20 11.20
C THR A 51 36.42 29.02 12.10
N TRP A 52 37.66 29.22 11.66
CA TRP A 52 38.58 30.15 12.33
C TRP A 52 38.01 31.57 12.21
N CYS A 53 37.86 32.26 13.33
CA CYS A 53 37.59 33.71 13.38
C CYS A 53 38.50 34.40 14.42
N LEU A 54 38.92 35.66 14.18
CA LEU A 54 39.81 36.43 15.08
C LEU A 54 39.19 36.83 16.45
N ARG A 55 38.10 36.18 16.86
CA ARG A 55 37.50 36.34 18.19
C ARG A 55 38.16 35.34 19.15
N VAL A 56 38.11 35.55 20.45
CA VAL A 56 38.55 34.58 21.46
C VAL A 56 37.31 34.01 22.13
N PRO A 57 36.94 32.71 22.00
CA PRO A 57 37.35 31.61 21.15
C PRO A 57 37.89 31.79 19.73
N PRO A 58 39.11 31.38 19.35
CA PRO A 58 39.52 31.34 17.93
C PRO A 58 38.62 30.54 16.97
N ARG A 59 37.62 29.83 17.50
CA ARG A 59 36.65 29.06 16.72
C ARG A 59 35.26 29.67 16.85
N CYS A 60 34.72 30.13 15.73
CA CYS A 60 33.32 30.52 15.61
C CYS A 60 32.52 29.33 15.09
N SER A 61 31.33 29.10 15.65
CA SER A 61 30.40 28.12 15.09
C SER A 61 29.57 28.74 13.97
N LYS A 62 29.50 28.05 12.84
CA LYS A 62 28.68 28.39 11.67
C LYS A 62 27.75 27.23 11.36
N TYR A 63 26.47 27.53 11.10
CA TYR A 63 25.55 26.53 10.58
C TYR A 63 25.65 26.50 9.06
N THR A 64 25.98 25.33 8.52
CA THR A 64 26.02 25.08 7.07
C THR A 64 24.86 24.16 6.72
N VAL A 65 24.12 24.51 5.66
CA VAL A 65 23.05 23.67 5.13
C VAL A 65 23.66 22.75 4.07
N LEU A 66 23.49 21.44 4.22
CA LEU A 66 23.89 20.45 3.23
C LEU A 66 22.66 19.65 2.80
N LEU A 67 22.50 19.47 1.49
CA LEU A 67 21.45 18.62 0.93
C LEU A 67 21.82 17.16 1.16
N LYS A 68 20.92 16.39 1.76
CA LYS A 68 21.11 14.96 2.01
C LYS A 68 19.91 14.19 1.48
N ASP A 69 20.17 13.19 0.66
CA ASP A 69 19.14 12.29 0.18
C ASP A 69 18.71 11.34 1.30
N ARG A 70 17.40 11.27 1.53
CA ARG A 70 16.78 10.33 2.45
C ARG A 70 15.69 9.55 1.74
N VAL A 71 15.60 8.26 2.04
CA VAL A 71 14.49 7.43 1.59
C VAL A 71 13.32 7.69 2.52
N LYS A 72 12.22 8.20 1.97
CA LYS A 72 10.95 8.32 2.69
C LYS A 72 9.95 7.30 2.15
N ILE A 73 9.12 6.77 3.04
CA ILE A 73 8.02 5.89 2.68
C ILE A 73 6.80 6.79 2.47
N HIS A 74 6.32 6.83 1.24
CA HIS A 74 5.11 7.55 0.87
C HIS A 74 4.02 6.55 0.48
N THR A 75 2.78 6.83 0.87
CA THR A 75 1.63 6.03 0.42
C THR A 75 1.03 6.73 -0.78
N GLU A 76 1.10 6.07 -1.93
CA GLU A 76 0.53 6.57 -3.18
C GLU A 76 -0.70 5.75 -3.56
N MET A 77 -1.72 6.43 -4.10
CA MET A 77 -2.94 5.77 -4.56
C MET A 77 -2.74 5.31 -6.00
N HIS A 78 -2.58 4.00 -6.19
CA HIS A 78 -2.44 3.41 -7.51
C HIS A 78 -3.82 2.95 -8.05
N ASN A 79 -3.99 3.01 -9.36
CA ASN A 79 -5.21 2.56 -10.03
C ASN A 79 -5.09 1.07 -10.37
N GLN A 80 -5.95 0.22 -9.81
CA GLN A 80 -6.09 -1.17 -10.20
C GLN A 80 -7.30 -1.34 -11.08
N THR A 81 -7.12 -2.01 -12.21
CA THR A 81 -8.24 -2.46 -13.04
C THR A 81 -8.78 -3.75 -12.46
N ILE A 82 -10.04 -3.73 -12.03
CA ILE A 82 -10.76 -4.91 -11.53
C ILE A 82 -11.94 -5.24 -12.45
N THR A 83 -12.34 -6.51 -12.48
CA THR A 83 -13.53 -6.95 -13.18
C THR A 83 -14.74 -6.79 -12.26
N VAL A 84 -15.76 -6.08 -12.72
CA VAL A 84 -17.00 -5.80 -11.98
C VAL A 84 -18.21 -6.10 -12.85
N CYS A 85 -19.39 -6.35 -12.27
CA CYS A 85 -20.61 -6.43 -13.06
C CYS A 85 -20.96 -5.06 -13.69
N CYS A 86 -21.44 -5.09 -14.94
CA CYS A 86 -21.86 -3.89 -15.64
C CYS A 86 -23.09 -3.23 -14.99
N LYS A 87 -23.36 -1.96 -15.32
CA LYS A 87 -24.51 -1.22 -14.75
C LYS A 87 -25.82 -1.99 -14.95
N GLY A 88 -26.61 -2.11 -13.89
CA GLY A 88 -27.86 -2.86 -13.90
C GLY A 88 -27.71 -4.37 -13.64
N TYR A 89 -26.49 -4.84 -13.37
CA TYR A 89 -26.21 -6.21 -12.96
C TYR A 89 -25.53 -6.21 -11.58
N VAL A 90 -25.89 -7.18 -10.75
CA VAL A 90 -25.32 -7.42 -9.42
C VAL A 90 -24.58 -8.76 -9.41
N GLU A 91 -23.56 -8.86 -8.57
CA GLU A 91 -22.79 -10.10 -8.41
C GLU A 91 -23.46 -11.00 -7.37
N ILE A 92 -23.86 -12.20 -7.79
CA ILE A 92 -24.36 -13.28 -6.93
C ILE A 92 -23.58 -14.55 -7.31
N ASP A 93 -22.93 -15.19 -6.33
CA ASP A 93 -22.11 -16.40 -6.55
C ASP A 93 -21.09 -16.27 -7.70
N TYR A 94 -20.38 -15.13 -7.77
CA TYR A 94 -19.39 -14.81 -8.81
C TYR A 94 -19.95 -14.70 -10.24
N LYS A 95 -21.28 -14.60 -10.38
CA LYS A 95 -21.99 -14.39 -11.65
C LYS A 95 -22.73 -13.05 -11.64
N CYS A 96 -22.76 -12.40 -12.79
CA CYS A 96 -23.51 -11.16 -12.96
C CYS A 96 -24.95 -11.47 -13.38
N VAL A 97 -25.91 -11.17 -12.50
CA VAL A 97 -27.35 -11.31 -12.75
C VAL A 97 -28.00 -9.93 -12.81
N PRO A 98 -29.09 -9.74 -13.56
CA PRO A 98 -29.77 -8.44 -13.63
C PRO A 98 -30.28 -8.03 -12.24
N ALA A 99 -30.13 -6.76 -11.90
CA ALA A 99 -30.65 -6.19 -10.67
C ALA A 99 -32.18 -6.20 -10.71
N CYS A 100 -32.84 -6.99 -9.87
CA CYS A 100 -34.29 -6.98 -9.78
C CYS A 100 -34.79 -5.76 -8.98
N PRO A 101 -35.95 -5.20 -9.33
CA PRO A 101 -36.64 -4.23 -8.48
C PRO A 101 -37.08 -4.88 -7.15
N PRO A 102 -37.27 -4.09 -6.07
CA PRO A 102 -37.54 -4.60 -4.72
C PRO A 102 -38.83 -5.40 -4.54
N GLN A 103 -39.65 -5.57 -5.59
CA GLN A 103 -40.95 -6.23 -5.56
C GLN A 103 -41.05 -7.47 -6.48
N THR A 104 -39.92 -7.99 -6.98
CA THR A 104 -39.91 -9.21 -7.81
C THR A 104 -38.87 -10.20 -7.30
N GLU A 105 -39.27 -11.46 -7.14
CA GLU A 105 -38.36 -12.58 -6.88
C GLU A 105 -37.33 -12.67 -8.01
N CYS A 106 -36.05 -12.53 -7.70
CA CYS A 106 -34.99 -12.87 -8.64
C CYS A 106 -34.86 -14.40 -8.75
N PRO A 107 -34.51 -14.96 -9.91
CA PRO A 107 -34.20 -16.39 -10.07
C PRO A 107 -32.93 -16.82 -9.32
#